data_AF-A0AB73QS27-F1
#
_entry.id   AF-A0AB73QS27-F1
#
_cell.length_a   1.000
_cell.length_b   1.000
_cell.length_c   1.000
_cell.angle_alpha   90.00
_cell.angle_beta   90.00
_cell.angle_gamma   90.00
#
_symmetry.space_group_name_H-M   'P 1'
#
loop_
_entity.id
_entity.type
_entity.pdbx_description
1 polymer ?
#
loop_
_entity_poly.entity_id
_entity_poly.type
_entity_poly.pdbx_seq_one_letter_code
_entity_poly.pdbx_strand_id
1 'polypeptide(L)'
;TGLNADPEYIEAVVKHLATISELPLVGAEDLVDATQNTDAYTEVSAALKVCMMNMSKIANDLRLMASGPRVGLAEIMLPARQPGSSIMPGKVNPVMPEVINQIAFQVIGNDHTICLAS
;
A
#
# COMPACT_ATOMS: atom_id res chain seq x y z
N THR A 1 7.16 1.23 31.78
CA THR A 1 7.26 1.35 33.26
C THR A 1 6.03 0.80 33.98
N GLY A 2 4.84 0.83 33.38
CA GLY A 2 3.61 0.34 34.04
C GLY A 2 3.18 1.21 35.22
N LEU A 3 3.73 2.43 35.33
CA LEU A 3 3.46 3.30 36.47
C LEU A 3 1.95 3.60 36.54
N ASN A 4 1.37 3.41 37.73
CA ASN A 4 -0.07 3.56 38.02
C ASN A 4 -1.00 2.52 37.38
N ALA A 5 -0.48 1.53 36.66
CA ALA A 5 -1.27 0.41 36.16
C ALA A 5 -1.20 -0.77 37.15
N ASP A 6 -2.33 -1.40 37.41
CA ASP A 6 -2.37 -2.67 38.14
C ASP A 6 -1.65 -3.76 37.30
N PRO A 7 -0.74 -4.55 37.87
CA PRO A 7 -0.12 -5.67 37.16
C PRO A 7 -1.13 -6.62 36.51
N GLU A 8 -2.29 -6.87 37.15
CA GLU A 8 -3.34 -7.70 36.58
C GLU A 8 -3.98 -7.06 35.33
N TYR A 9 -4.10 -5.73 35.32
CA TYR A 9 -4.62 -5.00 34.17
C TYR A 9 -3.73 -5.20 32.94
N ILE A 10 -2.40 -5.14 33.11
CA ILE A 10 -1.43 -5.26 32.01
C ILE A 10 -1.59 -6.60 31.28
N GLU A 11 -1.83 -7.70 32.01
CA GLU A 11 -2.06 -9.00 31.41
C GLU A 11 -3.48 -9.19 30.88
N ALA A 12 -4.49 -8.70 31.61
CA ALA A 12 -5.90 -8.91 31.27
C ALA A 12 -6.31 -8.11 30.04
N VAL A 13 -5.80 -6.88 29.87
CA VAL A 13 -6.22 -5.98 28.79
C VAL A 13 -5.96 -6.59 27.41
N VAL A 14 -4.80 -7.24 27.21
CA VAL A 14 -4.46 -7.88 25.93
C VAL A 14 -5.42 -9.03 25.62
N LYS A 15 -5.75 -9.86 26.61
CA LYS A 15 -6.70 -10.98 26.45
C LYS A 15 -8.10 -10.49 26.10
N HIS A 16 -8.55 -9.43 26.76
CA HIS A 16 -9.85 -8.82 26.47
C HIS A 16 -9.87 -8.19 25.08
N LEU A 17 -8.82 -7.47 24.68
CA LEU A 17 -8.71 -6.88 23.35
C LEU A 17 -8.65 -7.95 22.26
N ALA A 18 -7.90 -9.03 22.45
CA ALA A 18 -7.86 -10.17 21.52
C ALA A 18 -9.25 -10.80 21.37
N THR A 19 -9.98 -10.95 22.48
CA THR A 19 -11.34 -11.51 22.47
C THR A 19 -12.33 -10.60 21.74
N ILE A 20 -12.25 -9.28 21.97
CA ILE A 20 -13.19 -8.31 21.37
C ILE A 20 -12.90 -8.09 19.88
N SER A 21 -11.62 -8.02 19.51
CA SER A 21 -11.20 -7.74 18.13
C SER A 21 -11.17 -8.98 17.25
N GLU A 22 -11.19 -10.18 17.85
CA GLU A 22 -10.98 -11.46 17.17
C GLU A 22 -9.62 -11.55 16.46
N LEU A 23 -8.67 -10.70 16.84
CA LEU A 23 -7.30 -10.70 16.34
C LEU A 23 -6.36 -11.42 17.32
N PRO A 24 -5.29 -12.08 16.81
CA PRO A 24 -4.30 -12.76 17.63
C PRO A 24 -3.35 -11.77 18.31
N LEU A 25 -3.89 -10.87 19.14
CA LEU A 25 -3.11 -9.84 19.81
C LEU A 25 -2.28 -10.44 20.94
N VAL A 26 -1.02 -10.02 21.02
CA VAL A 26 -0.07 -10.35 22.08
C VAL A 26 0.47 -9.06 22.69
N GLY A 27 0.87 -9.11 23.96
CA GLY A 27 1.52 -7.99 24.61
C GLY A 27 2.93 -7.79 24.07
N ALA A 28 3.39 -6.54 24.02
CA ALA A 28 4.79 -6.26 23.70
C ALA A 28 5.72 -6.79 24.80
N GLU A 29 6.87 -7.33 24.41
CA GLU A 29 7.87 -7.87 25.33
C GLU A 29 8.49 -6.78 26.20
N ASP A 30 8.73 -5.59 25.63
CA ASP A 30 9.18 -4.40 26.32
C ASP A 30 8.21 -3.23 26.06
N LEU A 31 7.46 -2.85 27.10
CA LEU A 31 6.51 -1.74 27.03
C LEU A 31 7.19 -0.37 26.91
N VAL A 32 8.45 -0.22 27.34
CA VAL A 32 9.18 1.05 27.18
C VAL A 32 9.56 1.23 25.72
N ASP A 33 10.14 0.21 25.10
CA ASP A 33 10.49 0.23 23.67
C ASP A 33 9.24 0.45 22.80
N ALA A 34 8.19 -0.36 23.01
CA ALA A 34 6.93 -0.23 22.26
C ALA A 34 6.23 1.13 22.42
N THR A 35 6.58 1.91 23.46
CA THR A 35 6.05 3.27 23.63
C THR A 35 6.90 4.32 22.90
N GLN A 36 8.20 4.08 22.74
CA GLN A 36 9.15 5.07 22.20
C GLN A 36 9.47 4.85 20.72
N ASN A 37 9.42 3.62 20.25
CA ASN A 37 9.83 3.23 18.91
C ASN A 37 8.60 3.01 18.01
N THR A 38 8.76 3.36 16.73
CA THR A 38 7.70 3.29 15.71
C THR A 38 8.09 2.43 14.50
N ASP A 39 9.12 1.61 14.66
CA ASP A 39 9.65 0.67 13.68
C ASP A 39 8.60 -0.25 13.06
N ALA A 40 7.62 -0.72 13.82
CA ALA A 40 6.52 -1.54 13.31
C ALA A 40 5.73 -0.84 12.18
N TYR A 41 5.49 0.47 12.29
CA TYR A 41 4.82 1.23 11.22
C TYR A 41 5.72 1.37 9.99
N THR A 42 7.02 1.57 10.21
CA THR A 42 8.01 1.66 9.13
C THR A 42 8.15 0.33 8.39
N GLU A 43 8.14 -0.80 9.10
CA GLU A 43 8.19 -2.13 8.49
C GLU A 43 6.98 -2.37 7.57
N VAL A 44 5.77 -2.09 8.07
CA VAL A 44 4.53 -2.22 7.29
C VAL A 44 4.57 -1.30 6.07
N SER A 45 5.00 -0.04 6.25
CA SER A 45 5.12 0.92 5.15
C SER A 45 6.11 0.45 4.08
N ALA A 46 7.27 -0.07 4.50
CA ALA A 46 8.28 -0.57 3.57
C ALA A 46 7.77 -1.77 2.76
N ALA A 47 7.01 -2.69 3.39
CA ALA A 47 6.38 -3.81 2.71
C ALA A 47 5.35 -3.31 1.66
N LEU A 48 4.55 -2.30 1.99
CA LEU A 48 3.59 -1.68 1.07
C LEU A 48 4.31 -0.98 -0.10
N LYS A 49 5.41 -0.26 0.16
CA LYS A 49 6.24 0.34 -0.90
C LYS A 49 6.71 -0.72 -1.89
N VAL A 50 7.27 -1.83 -1.41
CA VAL A 50 7.74 -2.92 -2.29
C VAL A 50 6.60 -3.50 -3.12
N CYS A 51 5.44 -3.72 -2.50
CA CYS A 51 4.23 -4.14 -3.23
C CYS A 51 3.89 -3.17 -4.36
N MET A 52 3.85 -1.86 -4.07
CA MET A 52 3.50 -0.84 -5.05
C MET A 52 4.56 -0.64 -6.14
N MET A 53 5.84 -0.86 -5.86
CA MET A 53 6.89 -0.90 -6.88
C MET A 53 6.63 -2.03 -7.90
N ASN A 54 6.25 -3.22 -7.41
CA ASN A 54 5.89 -4.35 -8.27
C ASN A 54 4.62 -4.06 -9.08
N MET A 55 3.59 -3.48 -8.45
CA MET A 55 2.36 -3.09 -9.15
C MET A 55 2.62 -2.04 -10.25
N SER A 56 3.50 -1.06 -9.99
CA SER A 56 3.88 -0.05 -10.97
C SER A 56 4.60 -0.67 -12.17
N LYS A 57 5.48 -1.64 -11.94
CA LYS A 57 6.14 -2.40 -13.02
C LYS A 57 5.11 -3.16 -13.86
N ILE A 58 4.21 -3.91 -13.23
CA ILE A 58 3.14 -4.63 -13.93
C ILE A 58 2.28 -3.68 -14.76
N ALA A 59 1.90 -2.53 -14.20
CA ALA A 59 1.14 -1.50 -14.91
C ALA A 59 1.90 -0.97 -16.14
N ASN A 60 3.22 -0.75 -16.03
CA ASN A 60 4.05 -0.32 -17.15
C ASN A 60 4.11 -1.37 -18.27
N ASP A 61 4.29 -2.64 -17.92
CA ASP A 61 4.28 -3.73 -18.90
C ASP A 61 2.94 -3.78 -19.65
N LEU A 62 1.82 -3.70 -18.91
CA LEU A 62 0.49 -3.69 -19.52
C LEU A 62 0.30 -2.52 -20.50
N ARG A 63 0.79 -1.32 -20.13
CA ARG A 63 0.72 -0.14 -20.99
C ARG A 63 1.57 -0.29 -22.25
N LEU A 64 2.76 -0.87 -22.11
CA LEU A 64 3.68 -1.06 -23.23
C LEU A 64 3.15 -2.13 -24.19
N MET A 65 2.73 -3.29 -23.69
CA MET A 65 2.15 -4.37 -24.49
C MET A 65 0.84 -3.94 -25.17
N ALA A 66 0.04 -3.07 -24.54
CA ALA A 66 -1.19 -2.54 -25.11
C ALA A 66 -1.00 -1.29 -26.00
N SER A 67 0.24 -0.81 -26.19
CA SER A 67 0.51 0.35 -27.02
C SER A 67 0.15 0.07 -28.49
N GLY A 68 -0.55 0.99 -29.17
CA GLY A 68 -1.04 0.72 -30.52
C GLY A 68 -2.15 1.67 -30.96
N PRO A 69 -3.01 1.28 -31.94
CA PRO A 69 -3.14 -0.07 -32.51
C PRO A 69 -2.23 -0.36 -33.72
N ARG A 70 -1.60 0.65 -34.33
CA ARG A 70 -0.75 0.47 -35.53
C ARG A 70 0.71 0.86 -35.35
N VAL A 71 0.99 1.74 -34.39
CA VAL A 71 2.31 2.34 -34.14
C VAL A 71 2.81 2.03 -32.72
N GLY A 72 2.53 0.83 -32.24
CA GLY A 72 2.96 0.29 -30.94
C GLY A 72 3.10 -1.22 -31.01
N LEU A 73 3.23 -1.91 -29.87
CA LEU A 73 3.38 -3.37 -29.83
C LEU A 73 2.09 -4.12 -30.15
N ALA A 74 0.96 -3.68 -29.58
CA ALA A 74 -0.37 -4.27 -29.73
C ALA A 74 -0.43 -5.79 -29.43
N GLU A 75 0.39 -6.27 -28.49
CA GLU A 75 0.45 -7.68 -28.08
C GLU A 75 -0.78 -8.12 -27.28
N ILE A 76 -1.36 -7.19 -26.52
CA ILE A 76 -2.59 -7.40 -25.76
C ILE A 76 -3.61 -6.29 -26.01
N MET A 77 -4.88 -6.58 -25.76
CA MET A 77 -5.96 -5.61 -25.80
C MET A 77 -6.56 -5.44 -24.42
N LEU A 78 -6.50 -4.21 -23.89
CA LEU A 78 -7.11 -3.88 -22.60
C LEU A 78 -8.59 -3.50 -22.77
N PRO A 79 -9.45 -3.80 -21.77
CA PRO A 79 -10.85 -3.39 -21.82
C PRO A 79 -11.00 -1.87 -21.89
N ALA A 80 -11.79 -1.38 -22.84
CA ALA A 80 -12.10 0.04 -22.97
C ALA A 80 -12.99 0.49 -21.81
N ARG A 81 -12.52 1.46 -21.01
CA ARG A 81 -13.27 2.02 -19.87
C ARG A 81 -13.87 3.40 -20.16
N GLN A 82 -13.21 4.18 -21.02
CA GLN A 82 -13.67 5.51 -21.40
C GLN A 82 -13.04 5.94 -22.75
N PRO A 83 -13.66 6.90 -23.48
CA PRO A 83 -13.02 7.54 -24.62
C PRO A 83 -11.69 8.18 -24.22
N GLY A 84 -10.63 7.90 -24.97
CA GLY A 84 -9.28 8.38 -24.68
C GLY A 84 -8.99 9.80 -25.18
N SER A 85 -9.88 10.36 -26.02
CA SER A 85 -9.75 11.72 -26.53
C SER A 85 -11.08 12.25 -27.06
N SER A 86 -11.34 13.54 -26.86
CA SER A 86 -12.50 14.22 -27.44
C SER A 86 -12.41 14.44 -28.95
N ILE A 87 -11.19 14.43 -29.53
CA ILE A 87 -10.96 14.71 -30.97
C ILE A 87 -10.69 13.46 -31.82
N MET A 88 -10.28 12.34 -31.21
CA MET A 88 -9.96 11.10 -31.92
C MET A 88 -11.04 10.04 -31.63
N PRO A 89 -12.06 9.90 -32.49
CA PRO A 89 -13.07 8.87 -32.35
C PRO A 89 -12.45 7.47 -32.27
N GLY A 90 -12.89 6.67 -31.30
CA GLY A 90 -12.42 5.30 -31.12
C GLY A 90 -11.05 5.17 -30.43
N LYS A 91 -10.34 6.26 -30.13
CA LYS A 91 -9.13 6.19 -29.30
C LYS A 91 -9.48 5.80 -27.87
N VAL A 92 -8.75 4.83 -27.31
CA VAL A 92 -8.89 4.36 -25.92
C VAL A 92 -7.51 4.37 -25.28
N ASN A 93 -7.41 4.86 -24.04
CA ASN A 93 -6.15 4.89 -23.27
C ASN A 93 -6.16 3.85 -22.15
N PRO A 94 -5.00 3.35 -21.71
CA PRO A 94 -4.87 2.41 -20.60
C PRO A 94 -4.99 3.12 -19.23
N VAL A 95 -6.14 3.76 -18.98
CA VAL A 95 -6.35 4.62 -17.80
C VAL A 95 -6.28 3.89 -16.46
N MET A 96 -6.59 2.59 -16.44
CA MET A 96 -6.50 1.77 -15.21
C MET A 96 -5.04 1.51 -14.80
N PRO A 97 -4.15 1.02 -15.68
CA PRO A 97 -2.72 1.03 -15.39
C PRO A 97 -2.15 2.41 -15.04
N GLU A 98 -2.61 3.49 -15.71
CA GLU A 98 -2.17 4.86 -15.42
C GLU A 98 -2.46 5.29 -13.98
N VAL A 99 -3.66 5.00 -13.45
CA VAL A 99 -3.99 5.33 -12.06
C VAL A 99 -3.21 4.47 -11.07
N ILE A 100 -2.91 3.20 -11.40
CA ILE A 100 -2.05 2.35 -10.56
C ILE A 100 -0.63 2.94 -10.44
N ASN A 101 -0.06 3.47 -11.52
CA ASN A 101 1.22 4.17 -11.44
C ASN A 101 1.16 5.38 -10.50
N GLN A 102 0.11 6.21 -10.60
CA GLN A 102 -0.07 7.38 -9.74
C GLN A 102 -0.20 6.99 -8.26
N ILE A 103 -0.98 5.95 -7.95
CA ILE A 103 -1.12 5.41 -6.59
C ILE A 103 0.23 4.90 -6.10
N ALA A 104 1.00 4.20 -6.93
CA ALA A 104 2.32 3.72 -6.56
C ALA A 104 3.26 4.86 -6.17
N PHE A 105 3.27 5.95 -6.95
CA PHE A 105 4.07 7.13 -6.62
C PHE A 105 3.64 7.77 -5.29
N GLN A 106 2.33 7.85 -5.04
CA GLN A 106 1.81 8.37 -3.78
C GLN A 106 2.24 7.51 -2.58
N VAL A 107 2.14 6.18 -2.69
CA VAL A 107 2.53 5.27 -1.60
C VAL A 107 4.04 5.35 -1.33
N ILE A 108 4.87 5.45 -2.38
CA ILE A 108 6.32 5.62 -2.21
C ILE A 108 6.65 6.96 -1.52
N GLY A 109 5.94 8.04 -1.87
CA GLY A 109 6.09 9.34 -1.20
C GLY A 109 5.64 9.31 0.27
N ASN A 110 4.53 8.63 0.55
CA ASN A 110 4.04 8.42 1.91
C ASN A 110 5.05 7.60 2.74
N ASP A 111 5.62 6.54 2.17
CA ASP A 111 6.66 5.73 2.84
C ASP A 111 7.88 6.57 3.21
N HIS A 112 8.32 7.46 2.32
CA HIS A 112 9.42 8.36 2.63
C HIS A 112 9.07 9.30 3.79
N THR A 113 7.83 9.80 3.83
CA THR A 113 7.35 10.67 4.92
C THR A 113 7.28 9.91 6.25
N ILE A 114 6.79 8.67 6.24
CA ILE A 114 6.76 7.78 7.41
C ILE A 114 8.17 7.53 7.92
N CYS A 115 9.10 7.18 7.03
CA CYS A 115 10.51 6.96 7.37
C CYS A 115 11.19 8.18 8.01
N LEU A 116 10.79 9.40 7.66
CA LEU A 116 11.31 10.63 8.28
C LEU A 116 10.64 10.97 9.62
N ALA A 117 9.42 10.49 9.84
CA ALA A 117 8.65 10.73 11.06
C ALA A 117 8.92 9.68 12.15
N SER A 118 9.38 8.49 11.74
CA SER A 118 9.62 7.33 12.60
C SER A 118 10.98 7.29 13.26
#